data_AF-S8CES3-F1
#
_entry.id   AF-S8CES3-F1
#
_cell.length_a   1.000
_cell.length_b   1.000
_cell.length_c   1.000
_cell.angle_alpha   90.00
_cell.angle_beta   90.00
_cell.angle_gamma   90.00
#
_symmetry.space_group_name_H-M   'P 1'
#
loop_
_entity.id
_entity.type
_entity.pdbx_description
1 polymer ?
#
loop_
_entity_poly.entity_id
_entity_poly.type
_entity_poly.pdbx_seq_one_letter_code
_entity_poly.pdbx_strand_id
1 'polypeptide(L)'
;MKKRTAIAWGAAIVIFIVLMIVTPAIPQSQEYHDFSDHREFFGIPNALNVISNFPFFVIGLIGILLTLYKNYFNLSLPGERWGWSVFFLGVTAVAFGSSYYHLKPNDDRLVWDRLPMTVAFTSIVAIFIIERVDSHKGTWSIIPLLSVGVISILYWRYFDDLRPYALVQFVPCIAIPLMAVLLPPMYSHSTYWLWAAGFYLLAKIEEATDKLIFDSTHRIVSGHTLKHLAAAMVPVFLAVMLAKRVVTEERMSLLQVWRISWKRVKKGKGEEVEEEEVSCSYSTLPVEN
;
A
#
# COMPACT_ATOMS: atom_id res chain seq x y z
N MET A 1 -20.43 3.24 20.95
CA MET A 1 -19.32 2.85 20.03
C MET A 1 -18.02 2.44 20.75
N LYS A 2 -17.55 3.14 21.81
CA LYS A 2 -16.26 2.88 22.47
C LYS A 2 -16.02 1.43 22.97
N LYS A 3 -17.01 0.77 23.59
CA LYS A 3 -16.85 -0.62 24.10
C LYS A 3 -16.62 -1.65 22.98
N ARG A 4 -17.37 -1.60 21.89
CA ARG A 4 -17.23 -2.56 20.77
C ARG A 4 -15.87 -2.44 20.08
N THR A 5 -15.40 -1.21 19.89
CA THR A 5 -14.07 -0.94 19.33
C THR A 5 -12.95 -1.44 20.25
N ALA A 6 -13.05 -1.20 21.56
CA ALA A 6 -12.08 -1.70 22.53
C ALA A 6 -12.03 -3.24 22.57
N ILE A 7 -13.19 -3.90 22.51
CA ILE A 7 -13.29 -5.37 22.44
C ILE A 7 -12.63 -5.89 21.15
N ALA A 8 -12.88 -5.25 20.01
CA ALA A 8 -12.27 -5.64 18.74
C ALA A 8 -10.75 -5.52 18.76
N TRP A 9 -10.21 -4.41 19.31
CA TRP A 9 -8.77 -4.25 19.50
C TRP A 9 -8.18 -5.28 20.47
N GLY A 10 -8.85 -5.53 21.60
CA GLY A 10 -8.44 -6.56 22.55
C GLY A 10 -8.40 -7.95 21.91
N ALA A 11 -9.43 -8.31 21.15
CA ALA A 11 -9.49 -9.56 20.41
C ALA A 11 -8.37 -9.66 19.37
N ALA A 12 -8.10 -8.60 18.60
CA ALA A 12 -7.01 -8.59 17.61
C ALA A 12 -5.64 -8.79 18.26
N ILE A 13 -5.38 -8.15 19.41
CA ILE A 13 -4.13 -8.33 20.17
C ILE A 13 -4.03 -9.77 20.70
N VAL A 14 -5.10 -10.32 21.27
CA VAL A 14 -5.12 -11.71 21.76
C VAL A 14 -4.87 -12.69 20.62
N ILE A 15 -5.53 -12.51 19.48
CA ILE A 15 -5.32 -13.33 18.28
C ILE A 15 -3.86 -13.24 17.82
N PHE A 16 -3.30 -12.04 17.75
CA PHE A 16 -1.89 -11.85 17.39
C PHE A 16 -0.94 -12.59 18.35
N ILE A 17 -1.15 -12.46 19.66
CA ILE A 17 -0.34 -13.16 20.68
C ILE A 17 -0.47 -14.68 20.53
N VAL A 18 -1.70 -15.19 20.37
CA VAL A 18 -1.94 -16.62 20.16
C VAL A 18 -1.25 -17.10 18.88
N LEU A 19 -1.31 -16.35 17.78
CA LEU A 19 -0.59 -16.68 16.55
C LEU A 19 0.92 -16.73 16.78
N MET A 20 1.49 -15.79 17.52
CA MET A 20 2.92 -15.76 17.84
C MET A 20 3.36 -16.96 18.70
N ILE A 21 2.49 -17.47 19.58
CA ILE A 21 2.76 -18.63 20.45
C ILE A 21 2.58 -19.96 19.70
N VAL A 22 1.52 -20.09 18.90
CA VAL A 22 1.10 -21.37 18.31
C VAL A 22 1.82 -21.66 16.99
N THR A 23 2.22 -20.63 16.24
CA THR A 23 2.98 -20.82 15.00
C THR A 23 4.48 -20.79 15.27
N PRO A 24 5.31 -21.56 14.54
CA PRO A 24 6.76 -21.43 14.63
C PRO A 24 7.20 -20.05 14.11
N ALA A 25 8.33 -19.55 14.64
CA ALA A 25 8.99 -18.37 14.07
C ALA A 25 9.33 -18.60 12.59
N ILE A 26 9.23 -17.55 11.79
CA ILE A 26 9.57 -17.61 10.37
C ILE A 26 10.94 -16.92 10.18
N PRO A 27 12.04 -17.68 10.11
CA PRO A 27 13.38 -17.10 9.93
C PRO A 27 13.54 -16.51 8.54
N GLN A 28 14.50 -15.59 8.41
CA GLN A 28 14.88 -15.06 7.12
C GLN A 28 15.66 -16.11 6.32
N SER A 29 15.01 -16.64 5.28
CA SER A 29 15.69 -17.50 4.31
C SER A 29 16.82 -16.73 3.64
N GLN A 30 18.01 -17.32 3.58
CA GLN A 30 19.16 -16.75 2.88
C GLN A 30 19.01 -16.86 1.36
N GLU A 31 18.18 -17.79 0.87
CA GLU A 31 17.80 -17.87 -0.55
C GLU A 31 17.05 -16.62 -1.03
N TYR A 32 16.47 -15.83 -0.10
CA TYR A 32 15.86 -14.54 -0.42
C TYR A 32 16.84 -13.53 -1.03
N HIS A 33 18.15 -13.72 -0.82
CA HIS A 33 19.20 -12.89 -1.38
C HIS A 33 19.68 -13.37 -2.76
N ASP A 34 19.27 -14.57 -3.19
CA ASP A 34 19.70 -15.24 -4.42
C ASP A 34 18.80 -14.84 -5.62
N PHE A 35 18.98 -13.61 -6.11
CA PHE A 35 18.29 -13.10 -7.28
C PHE A 35 18.74 -13.79 -8.57
N SER A 36 17.87 -13.91 -9.56
CA SER A 36 18.22 -14.58 -10.82
C SER A 36 19.23 -13.80 -11.68
N ASP A 37 19.23 -12.48 -11.58
CA ASP A 37 20.09 -11.59 -12.37
C ASP A 37 21.24 -11.00 -11.55
N HIS A 38 22.43 -11.55 -11.76
CA HIS A 38 23.68 -11.13 -11.15
C HIS A 38 24.56 -10.26 -12.05
N ARG A 39 24.06 -9.85 -13.22
CA ARG A 39 24.88 -9.16 -14.22
C ARG A 39 25.34 -7.81 -13.70
N GLU A 40 26.59 -7.50 -14.03
CA GLU A 40 27.20 -6.21 -13.76
C GLU A 40 27.11 -5.33 -15.01
N PHE A 41 26.66 -4.09 -14.84
CA PHE A 41 26.72 -3.06 -15.88
C PHE A 41 27.37 -1.81 -15.31
N PHE A 42 28.33 -1.24 -16.04
CA PHE A 42 29.05 -0.02 -15.65
C PHE A 42 29.65 -0.06 -14.22
N GLY A 43 30.13 -1.22 -13.77
CA GLY A 43 30.69 -1.38 -12.42
C GLY A 43 29.66 -1.56 -11.31
N ILE A 44 28.37 -1.68 -11.63
CA ILE A 44 27.28 -1.86 -10.67
C ILE A 44 26.90 -3.35 -10.63
N PRO A 45 27.13 -4.08 -9.52
CA PRO A 45 26.69 -5.47 -9.38
C PRO A 45 25.15 -5.54 -9.28
N ASN A 46 24.56 -6.63 -9.77
CA ASN A 46 23.09 -6.80 -9.85
C ASN A 46 22.41 -5.56 -10.49
N ALA A 47 23.02 -5.01 -11.54
CA ALA A 47 22.76 -3.65 -12.02
C ALA A 47 21.28 -3.36 -12.28
N LEU A 48 20.54 -4.28 -12.90
CA LEU A 48 19.13 -4.06 -13.18
C LEU A 48 18.28 -4.03 -11.90
N ASN A 49 18.61 -4.82 -10.88
CA ASN A 49 17.94 -4.77 -9.58
C ASN A 49 18.23 -3.45 -8.84
N VAL A 50 19.41 -2.86 -9.03
CA VAL A 50 19.75 -1.54 -8.47
C VAL A 50 19.03 -0.42 -9.23
N ILE A 51 19.22 -0.34 -10.55
CA ILE A 51 18.73 0.77 -11.39
C ILE A 51 17.21 0.83 -11.44
N SER A 52 16.52 -0.31 -11.40
CA SER A 52 15.04 -0.37 -11.41
C SER A 52 14.38 0.26 -10.19
N ASN A 53 15.16 0.68 -9.17
CA ASN A 53 14.65 1.47 -8.04
C ASN A 53 14.54 2.98 -8.34
N PHE A 54 15.18 3.47 -9.42
CA PHE A 54 15.16 4.89 -9.78
C PHE A 54 13.75 5.49 -9.94
N PRO A 55 12.75 4.78 -10.51
CA PRO A 55 11.38 5.27 -10.57
C PRO A 55 10.81 5.64 -9.19
N PHE A 56 11.10 4.88 -8.12
CA PHE A 56 10.65 5.23 -6.77
C PHE A 56 11.17 6.60 -6.32
N PHE A 57 12.43 6.91 -6.63
CA PHE A 57 13.03 8.22 -6.31
C PHE A 57 12.29 9.35 -7.03
N VAL A 58 12.09 9.19 -8.35
CA VAL A 58 11.42 10.21 -9.18
C VAL A 58 10.00 10.46 -8.69
N ILE A 59 9.21 9.40 -8.51
CA ILE A 59 7.79 9.51 -8.15
C ILE A 59 7.63 9.97 -6.70
N GLY A 60 8.47 9.46 -5.79
CA GLY A 60 8.51 9.89 -4.40
C GLY A 60 8.83 11.38 -4.27
N LEU A 61 9.87 11.86 -4.96
CA LEU A 61 10.27 13.27 -4.92
C LEU A 61 9.19 14.17 -5.52
N ILE A 62 8.61 13.80 -6.68
CA ILE A 62 7.48 14.53 -7.28
C ILE A 62 6.31 14.59 -6.29
N GLY A 63 5.98 13.47 -5.65
CA GLY A 63 4.92 13.39 -4.65
C GLY A 63 5.13 14.35 -3.47
N ILE A 64 6.33 14.36 -2.88
CA ILE A 64 6.69 15.31 -1.80
C ILE A 64 6.54 16.75 -2.29
N LEU A 65 7.09 17.08 -3.46
CA LEU A 65 7.03 18.43 -4.01
C LEU A 65 5.59 18.87 -4.25
N LEU A 66 4.72 18.01 -4.80
CA LEU A 66 3.31 18.33 -5.04
C LEU A 66 2.49 18.40 -3.75
N THR A 67 2.83 17.62 -2.72
CA THR A 67 2.21 17.72 -1.40
C THR A 67 2.54 19.06 -0.74
N LEU A 68 3.78 19.54 -0.85
CA LEU A 68 4.24 20.77 -0.20
C LEU A 68 3.96 22.04 -1.02
N TYR A 69 4.10 21.98 -2.34
CA TYR A 69 3.98 23.14 -3.23
C TYR A 69 2.52 23.56 -3.38
N LYS A 70 2.18 24.69 -2.74
CA LYS A 70 0.84 25.32 -2.80
C LYS A 70 -0.31 24.35 -2.52
N ASN A 71 -0.04 23.25 -1.80
CA ASN A 71 -0.99 22.16 -1.56
C ASN A 71 -1.68 21.69 -2.86
N TYR A 72 -0.89 21.38 -3.91
CA TYR A 72 -1.41 21.04 -5.25
C TYR A 72 -2.44 19.90 -5.23
N PHE A 73 -2.22 18.87 -4.39
CA PHE A 73 -3.16 17.76 -4.20
C PHE A 73 -4.43 18.13 -3.43
N ASN A 74 -4.61 19.42 -3.10
CA ASN A 74 -5.75 19.97 -2.37
C ASN A 74 -6.08 19.18 -1.09
N LEU A 75 -5.04 18.80 -0.32
CA LEU A 75 -5.18 18.05 0.92
C LEU A 75 -5.82 18.95 1.98
N SER A 76 -7.05 18.62 2.37
CA SER A 76 -7.87 19.46 3.24
C SER A 76 -7.55 19.20 4.71
N LEU A 77 -7.24 17.94 5.07
CA LEU A 77 -7.05 17.54 6.47
C LEU A 77 -5.56 17.52 6.86
N PRO A 78 -5.19 17.96 8.07
CA PRO A 78 -3.80 17.89 8.55
C PRO A 78 -3.22 16.47 8.53
N GLY A 79 -4.02 15.47 8.91
CA GLY A 79 -3.62 14.06 8.88
C GLY A 79 -3.33 13.54 7.47
N GLU A 80 -4.06 14.01 6.45
CA GLU A 80 -3.76 13.66 5.06
C GLU A 80 -2.42 14.24 4.63
N ARG A 81 -2.15 15.51 4.94
CA ARG A 81 -0.87 16.15 4.60
C ARG A 81 0.30 15.40 5.22
N TRP A 82 0.20 15.07 6.51
CA TRP A 82 1.21 14.27 7.20
C TRP A 82 1.35 12.87 6.61
N GLY A 83 0.24 12.14 6.45
CA GLY A 83 0.26 10.79 5.91
C GLY A 83 0.83 10.72 4.50
N TRP A 84 0.38 11.58 3.58
CA TRP A 84 0.89 11.61 2.21
C TRP A 84 2.36 12.05 2.14
N SER A 85 2.78 13.01 2.97
CA SER A 85 4.20 13.40 3.07
C SER A 85 5.07 12.23 3.52
N VAL A 86 4.67 11.52 4.58
CA VAL A 86 5.40 10.36 5.10
C VAL A 86 5.39 9.22 4.08
N PHE A 87 4.29 9.01 3.36
CA PHE A 87 4.22 8.02 2.30
C PHE A 87 5.23 8.30 1.18
N PHE A 88 5.21 9.50 0.60
CA PHE A 88 6.13 9.85 -0.49
C PHE A 88 7.58 9.94 -0.04
N LEU A 89 7.83 10.33 1.22
CA LEU A 89 9.15 10.25 1.84
C LEU A 89 9.62 8.79 1.96
N GLY A 90 8.75 7.90 2.42
CA GLY A 90 9.01 6.46 2.46
C GLY A 90 9.34 5.91 1.08
N VAL A 91 8.53 6.22 0.06
CA VAL A 91 8.77 5.83 -1.35
C VAL A 91 10.11 6.34 -1.86
N THR A 92 10.46 7.60 -1.58
CA THR A 92 11.76 8.16 -1.96
C THR A 92 12.90 7.41 -1.27
N ALA A 93 12.74 7.09 0.02
CA ALA A 93 13.72 6.35 0.79
C ALA A 93 13.86 4.87 0.35
N VAL A 94 12.79 4.23 -0.15
CA VAL A 94 12.86 2.89 -0.76
C VAL A 94 13.88 2.86 -1.90
N ALA A 95 13.95 3.92 -2.72
CA ALA A 95 14.89 3.96 -3.83
C ALA A 95 16.34 3.78 -3.38
N PHE A 96 16.72 4.43 -2.28
CA PHE A 96 18.06 4.35 -1.71
C PHE A 96 18.28 3.06 -0.92
N GLY A 97 17.32 2.69 -0.08
CA GLY A 97 17.38 1.49 0.75
C GLY A 97 17.48 0.20 -0.06
N SER A 98 16.59 0.06 -1.04
CA SER A 98 16.56 -1.07 -1.96
C SER A 98 17.82 -1.13 -2.83
N SER A 99 18.26 0.01 -3.38
CA SER A 99 19.53 0.07 -4.14
C SER A 99 20.72 -0.37 -3.30
N TYR A 100 20.82 0.09 -2.05
CA TYR A 100 21.90 -0.28 -1.13
C TYR A 100 21.92 -1.79 -0.81
N TYR A 101 20.74 -2.37 -0.62
CA TYR A 101 20.55 -3.81 -0.48
C TYR A 101 21.01 -4.56 -1.73
N HIS A 102 20.56 -4.17 -2.92
CA HIS A 102 20.87 -4.87 -4.16
C HIS A 102 22.32 -4.80 -4.60
N LEU A 103 23.08 -3.77 -4.17
CA LEU A 103 24.52 -3.72 -4.42
C LEU A 103 25.27 -4.91 -3.78
N LYS A 104 24.82 -5.39 -2.63
CA LYS A 104 25.39 -6.57 -1.96
C LYS A 104 24.34 -7.17 -1.02
N PRO A 105 23.44 -8.03 -1.52
CA PRO A 105 22.34 -8.57 -0.74
C PRO A 105 22.80 -9.28 0.54
N ASN A 106 22.21 -8.91 1.67
CA ASN A 106 22.34 -9.57 2.98
C ASN A 106 21.31 -8.95 3.94
N ASP A 107 21.11 -9.59 5.10
CA ASP A 107 20.13 -9.19 6.11
C ASP A 107 20.35 -7.77 6.66
N ASP A 108 21.60 -7.37 6.92
CA ASP A 108 21.91 -6.03 7.46
C ASP A 108 21.49 -4.93 6.48
N ARG A 109 21.66 -5.16 5.19
CA ARG A 109 21.22 -4.22 4.16
C ARG A 109 19.73 -4.32 3.86
N LEU A 110 19.14 -5.49 3.99
CA LEU A 110 17.71 -5.72 3.79
C LEU A 110 16.86 -4.94 4.81
N VAL A 111 17.38 -4.64 6.00
CA VAL A 111 16.75 -3.69 6.95
C VAL A 111 16.47 -2.35 6.28
N TRP A 112 17.43 -1.82 5.51
CA TRP A 112 17.32 -0.52 4.86
C TRP A 112 16.38 -0.53 3.67
N ASP A 113 16.13 -1.67 3.05
CA ASP A 113 15.10 -1.85 2.03
C ASP A 113 13.69 -1.92 2.67
N ARG A 114 13.54 -2.76 3.71
CA ARG A 114 12.23 -3.00 4.34
C ARG A 114 11.72 -1.85 5.20
N LEU A 115 12.61 -1.15 5.90
CA LEU A 115 12.22 -0.03 6.77
C LEU A 115 11.41 1.05 6.03
N PRO A 116 11.91 1.65 4.94
CA PRO A 116 11.15 2.66 4.20
C PRO A 116 9.88 2.08 3.55
N MET A 117 9.89 0.81 3.13
CA MET A 117 8.66 0.14 2.66
C MET A 117 7.60 0.06 3.76
N THR A 118 7.96 -0.34 4.99
CA THR A 118 6.99 -0.42 6.09
C THR A 118 6.45 0.95 6.50
N VAL A 119 7.29 1.99 6.46
CA VAL A 119 6.86 3.39 6.68
C VAL A 119 5.83 3.81 5.62
N ALA A 120 6.09 3.50 4.35
CA ALA A 120 5.15 3.80 3.26
C ALA A 120 3.81 3.05 3.43
N PHE A 121 3.84 1.74 3.70
CA PHE A 121 2.61 0.94 3.88
C PHE A 121 1.78 1.40 5.07
N THR A 122 2.41 1.58 6.23
CA THR A 122 1.71 1.97 7.45
C THR A 122 1.15 3.39 7.34
N SER A 123 1.84 4.29 6.62
CA SER A 123 1.30 5.61 6.29
C SER A 123 0.07 5.54 5.38
N ILE A 124 0.12 4.72 4.33
CA ILE A 124 -1.05 4.50 3.45
C ILE A 124 -2.24 3.94 4.24
N VAL A 125 -2.02 3.00 5.16
CA VAL A 125 -3.10 2.45 5.99
C VAL A 125 -3.74 3.56 6.83
N ALA A 126 -2.92 4.44 7.44
CA ALA A 126 -3.43 5.56 8.22
C ALA A 126 -4.27 6.53 7.36
N ILE A 127 -3.77 6.89 6.18
CA ILE A 127 -4.48 7.71 5.20
C ILE A 127 -5.81 7.07 4.80
N PHE A 128 -5.79 5.76 4.54
CA PHE A 128 -6.99 5.04 4.16
C PHE A 128 -8.06 5.07 5.27
N ILE A 129 -7.65 4.98 6.54
CA ILE A 129 -8.55 5.15 7.69
C ILE A 129 -9.11 6.58 7.75
N ILE A 130 -8.29 7.61 7.47
CA ILE A 130 -8.72 9.01 7.39
C ILE A 130 -9.83 9.17 6.33
N GLU A 131 -9.63 8.59 5.14
CA GLU A 131 -10.52 8.77 4.00
C GLU A 131 -11.80 7.91 4.05
N ARG A 132 -11.77 6.77 4.74
CA ARG A 132 -12.88 5.79 4.71
C ARG A 132 -13.61 5.60 6.03
N VAL A 133 -12.97 5.89 7.15
CA VAL A 133 -13.51 5.58 8.48
C VAL A 133 -13.79 6.87 9.25
N ASP A 134 -12.75 7.62 9.57
CA ASP A 134 -12.83 8.79 10.45
C ASP A 134 -11.53 9.59 10.38
N SER A 135 -11.61 10.88 10.06
CA SER A 135 -10.44 11.74 9.87
C SER A 135 -9.63 11.92 11.15
N HIS A 136 -10.29 12.03 12.30
CA HIS A 136 -9.62 12.22 13.58
C HIS A 136 -8.94 10.93 14.04
N LYS A 137 -9.65 9.80 14.04
CA LYS A 137 -9.05 8.50 14.41
C LYS A 137 -7.92 8.11 13.46
N GLY A 138 -8.10 8.36 12.17
CA GLY A 138 -7.05 8.11 11.17
C GLY A 138 -5.81 8.94 11.41
N THR A 139 -5.95 10.24 11.72
CA THR A 139 -4.81 11.12 12.05
C THR A 139 -4.05 10.61 13.28
N TRP A 140 -4.76 10.26 14.35
CA TRP A 140 -4.15 9.70 15.56
C TRP A 140 -3.54 8.31 15.35
N SER A 141 -3.96 7.58 14.31
CA SER A 141 -3.41 6.26 13.98
C SER A 141 -2.05 6.31 13.27
N ILE A 142 -1.63 7.47 12.73
CA ILE A 142 -0.35 7.61 12.00
C ILE A 142 0.83 7.17 12.88
N ILE A 143 0.99 7.77 14.06
CA ILE A 143 2.11 7.47 14.96
C ILE A 143 2.18 6.00 15.39
N PRO A 144 1.08 5.37 15.90
CA PRO A 144 1.14 3.97 16.29
C PRO A 144 1.36 3.04 15.10
N LEU A 145 0.77 3.31 13.93
CA LEU A 145 0.99 2.48 12.74
C LEU A 145 2.44 2.56 12.25
N LEU A 146 3.04 3.76 12.20
CA LEU A 146 4.45 3.93 11.86
C LEU A 146 5.36 3.19 12.86
N SER A 147 5.03 3.27 14.15
CA SER A 147 5.76 2.57 15.21
C SER A 147 5.67 1.05 15.03
N VAL A 148 4.49 0.51 14.71
CA VAL A 148 4.33 -0.91 14.37
C VAL A 148 5.20 -1.30 13.16
N GLY A 149 5.27 -0.46 12.13
CA GLY A 149 6.14 -0.67 10.97
C GLY A 149 7.61 -0.78 11.38
N VAL A 150 8.14 0.21 12.09
CA VAL A 150 9.55 0.24 12.55
C VAL A 150 9.85 -0.92 13.49
N ILE A 151 9.00 -1.15 14.49
CA ILE A 151 9.16 -2.24 15.47
C ILE A 151 9.15 -3.59 14.77
N SER A 152 8.32 -3.80 13.74
CA SER A 152 8.28 -5.06 13.00
C SER A 152 9.63 -5.42 12.36
N ILE A 153 10.37 -4.41 11.86
CA ILE A 153 11.70 -4.59 11.26
C ILE A 153 12.77 -4.82 12.32
N LEU A 154 12.74 -4.05 13.41
CA LEU A 154 13.67 -4.23 14.53
C LEU A 154 13.49 -5.61 15.19
N TYR A 155 12.24 -6.03 15.35
CA TYR A 155 11.89 -7.34 15.87
C TYR A 155 12.42 -8.45 14.96
N TRP A 156 12.16 -8.35 13.65
CA TRP A 156 12.71 -9.29 12.68
C TRP A 156 14.24 -9.34 12.76
N ARG A 157 14.93 -8.19 12.77
CA ARG A 157 16.40 -8.19 12.79
C ARG A 157 16.99 -8.81 14.06
N TYR A 158 16.33 -8.63 15.21
CA TYR A 158 16.84 -9.10 16.49
C TYR A 158 16.48 -10.57 16.77
N PHE A 159 15.25 -10.97 16.47
CA PHE A 159 14.73 -12.31 16.77
C PHE A 159 14.76 -13.28 15.59
N ASP A 160 15.14 -12.81 14.40
CA ASP A 160 15.03 -13.55 13.13
C ASP A 160 13.63 -14.15 12.93
N ASP A 161 12.61 -13.30 13.07
CA ASP A 161 11.21 -13.71 12.92
C ASP A 161 10.41 -12.69 12.09
N LEU A 162 10.00 -13.12 10.91
CA LEU A 162 9.32 -12.31 9.90
C LEU A 162 7.83 -12.10 10.19
N ARG A 163 7.22 -12.83 11.13
CA ARG A 163 5.75 -12.82 11.29
C ARG A 163 5.16 -11.41 11.50
N PRO A 164 5.70 -10.53 12.38
CA PRO A 164 5.16 -9.18 12.53
C PRO A 164 5.30 -8.35 11.24
N TYR A 165 6.44 -8.46 10.56
CA TYR A 165 6.67 -7.78 9.28
C TYR A 165 5.71 -8.28 8.18
N ALA A 166 5.49 -9.60 8.11
CA ALA A 166 4.55 -10.20 7.17
C ALA A 166 3.13 -9.67 7.36
N LEU A 167 2.69 -9.44 8.62
CA LEU A 167 1.39 -8.80 8.87
C LEU A 167 1.35 -7.36 8.36
N VAL A 168 2.40 -6.56 8.64
CA VAL A 168 2.51 -5.18 8.15
C VAL A 168 2.51 -5.13 6.62
N GLN A 169 3.11 -6.12 5.96
CA GLN A 169 3.20 -6.18 4.51
C GLN A 169 1.90 -6.67 3.85
N PHE A 170 1.34 -7.80 4.31
CA PHE A 170 0.28 -8.50 3.58
C PHE A 170 -1.15 -8.16 4.03
N VAL A 171 -1.36 -7.77 5.30
CA VAL A 171 -2.70 -7.39 5.76
C VAL A 171 -3.24 -6.19 4.97
N PRO A 172 -2.47 -5.10 4.72
CA PRO A 172 -2.95 -3.98 3.92
C PRO A 172 -3.33 -4.37 2.49
N CYS A 173 -2.64 -5.34 1.88
CA CYS A 173 -2.92 -5.80 0.52
C CYS A 173 -4.30 -6.41 0.36
N ILE A 174 -4.86 -6.97 1.43
CA ILE A 174 -6.21 -7.53 1.45
C ILE A 174 -7.21 -6.49 1.96
N ALA A 175 -6.85 -5.83 3.07
CA ALA A 175 -7.75 -4.92 3.76
C ALA A 175 -8.09 -3.68 2.92
N ILE A 176 -7.11 -3.06 2.25
CA ILE A 176 -7.32 -1.83 1.46
C ILE A 176 -8.28 -2.09 0.29
N PRO A 177 -8.07 -3.11 -0.58
CA PRO A 177 -9.01 -3.39 -1.68
C PRO A 177 -10.42 -3.73 -1.19
N LEU A 178 -10.51 -4.59 -0.18
CA LEU A 178 -11.80 -5.00 0.38
C LEU A 178 -12.57 -3.79 0.91
N MET A 179 -11.92 -2.96 1.72
CA MET A 179 -12.54 -1.75 2.23
C MET A 179 -12.79 -0.71 1.13
N ALA A 180 -11.96 -0.64 0.09
CA ALA A 180 -12.17 0.30 -1.02
C ALA A 180 -13.44 -0.03 -1.81
N VAL A 181 -13.79 -1.32 -1.89
CA VAL A 181 -15.02 -1.82 -2.50
C VAL A 181 -16.23 -1.62 -1.59
N LEU A 182 -16.09 -1.95 -0.30
CA LEU A 182 -17.21 -2.00 0.65
C LEU A 182 -17.55 -0.64 1.28
N LEU A 183 -16.56 0.20 1.59
CA LEU A 183 -16.76 1.46 2.30
C LEU A 183 -16.89 2.63 1.33
N PRO A 184 -17.87 3.52 1.52
CA PRO A 184 -18.02 4.70 0.67
C PRO A 184 -16.81 5.64 0.85
N PRO A 185 -16.24 6.16 -0.24
CA PRO A 185 -15.09 7.05 -0.16
C PRO A 185 -15.51 8.48 0.20
N MET A 186 -14.60 9.22 0.86
CA MET A 186 -14.73 10.68 1.02
C MET A 186 -14.45 11.43 -0.31
N TYR A 187 -13.58 10.86 -1.16
CA TYR A 187 -13.11 11.48 -2.39
C TYR A 187 -13.46 10.65 -3.63
N SER A 188 -13.58 11.31 -4.77
CA SER A 188 -13.77 10.66 -6.06
C SER A 188 -12.53 9.82 -6.46
N HIS A 189 -12.62 9.06 -7.56
CA HIS A 189 -11.52 8.25 -8.09
C HIS A 189 -11.04 7.11 -7.15
N SER A 190 -11.91 6.63 -6.26
CA SER A 190 -11.68 5.49 -5.36
C SER A 190 -11.14 4.22 -6.06
N THR A 191 -11.45 4.02 -7.35
CA THR A 191 -10.96 2.89 -8.16
C THR A 191 -9.44 2.84 -8.29
N TYR A 192 -8.73 3.96 -8.10
CA TYR A 192 -7.25 3.99 -8.13
C TYR A 192 -6.61 3.20 -6.97
N TRP A 193 -7.30 3.07 -5.84
CA TRP A 193 -6.87 2.17 -4.76
C TRP A 193 -6.83 0.70 -5.22
N LEU A 194 -7.73 0.30 -6.13
CA LEU A 194 -7.74 -1.05 -6.70
C LEU A 194 -6.62 -1.24 -7.73
N TRP A 195 -6.36 -0.22 -8.55
CA TRP A 195 -5.20 -0.24 -9.47
C TRP A 195 -3.88 -0.35 -8.70
N ALA A 196 -3.70 0.46 -7.66
CA ALA A 196 -2.54 0.40 -6.78
C ALA A 196 -2.37 -1.01 -6.17
N ALA A 197 -3.44 -1.61 -5.65
CA ALA A 197 -3.38 -2.96 -5.12
C ALA A 197 -3.08 -4.03 -6.19
N GLY A 198 -3.64 -3.89 -7.39
CA GLY A 198 -3.38 -4.78 -8.52
C GLY A 198 -1.91 -4.77 -8.96
N PHE A 199 -1.30 -3.59 -9.05
CA PHE A 199 0.13 -3.48 -9.36
C PHE A 199 1.04 -3.97 -8.24
N TYR A 200 0.64 -3.81 -6.98
CA TYR A 200 1.37 -4.42 -5.87
C TYR A 200 1.31 -5.96 -5.92
N LEU A 201 0.13 -6.52 -6.21
CA LEU A 201 -0.03 -7.96 -6.39
C LEU A 201 0.81 -8.47 -7.57
N LEU A 202 0.82 -7.74 -8.69
CA LEU A 202 1.67 -8.05 -9.83
C LEU A 202 3.15 -8.10 -9.42
N ALA A 203 3.63 -7.10 -8.68
CA ALA A 203 5.01 -7.09 -8.18
C ALA A 203 5.32 -8.32 -7.31
N LYS A 204 4.37 -8.80 -6.50
CA LYS A 204 4.56 -10.02 -5.70
C LYS A 204 4.60 -11.30 -6.54
N ILE A 205 3.83 -11.36 -7.62
CA ILE A 205 3.89 -12.47 -8.57
C ILE A 205 5.24 -12.46 -9.30
N GLU A 206 5.70 -11.30 -9.77
CA GLU A 206 6.99 -11.13 -10.44
C GLU A 206 8.17 -11.48 -9.52
N GLU A 207 8.09 -11.11 -8.24
CA GLU A 207 9.06 -11.51 -7.19
C GLU A 207 9.11 -13.03 -7.03
N ALA A 208 7.96 -13.69 -6.92
CA ALA A 208 7.87 -15.14 -6.75
C ALA A 208 8.30 -15.92 -8.00
N THR A 209 8.27 -15.28 -9.17
CA THR A 209 8.60 -15.89 -10.47
C THR A 209 9.91 -15.35 -11.07
N ASP A 210 10.80 -14.81 -10.23
CA ASP A 210 12.04 -14.13 -10.65
C ASP A 210 12.84 -14.91 -11.70
N LYS A 211 13.24 -16.14 -11.35
CA LYS A 211 14.01 -17.05 -12.21
C LYS A 211 13.23 -17.45 -13.48
N LEU A 212 11.93 -17.74 -13.35
CA LEU A 212 11.08 -18.13 -14.49
C LEU A 212 10.96 -17.01 -15.52
N ILE A 213 10.74 -15.76 -15.08
CA ILE A 213 10.68 -14.60 -15.96
C ILE A 213 12.04 -14.35 -16.60
N PHE A 214 13.13 -14.47 -15.84
CA PHE A 214 14.47 -14.27 -16.37
C PHE A 214 14.80 -15.25 -17.50
N ASP A 215 14.50 -16.54 -17.31
CA ASP A 215 14.73 -17.55 -18.35
C ASP A 215 13.78 -17.35 -19.55
N SER A 216 12.50 -17.02 -19.31
CA SER A 216 11.50 -16.80 -20.37
C SER A 216 11.76 -15.55 -21.21
N THR A 217 12.43 -14.55 -20.65
CA THR A 217 12.82 -13.33 -21.37
C THR A 217 14.20 -13.43 -22.01
N HIS A 218 14.73 -14.65 -22.19
CA HIS A 218 16.09 -14.89 -22.68
C HIS A 218 17.16 -14.15 -21.89
N ARG A 219 16.97 -14.06 -20.57
CA ARG A 219 17.85 -13.36 -19.62
C ARG A 219 18.00 -11.88 -19.93
N ILE A 220 17.00 -11.25 -20.54
CA ILE A 220 17.01 -9.79 -20.77
C ILE A 220 16.63 -9.06 -19.48
N VAL A 221 15.56 -9.49 -18.79
CA VAL A 221 15.05 -8.84 -17.57
C VAL A 221 14.54 -9.87 -16.58
N SER A 222 14.86 -9.71 -15.29
CA SER A 222 14.41 -10.63 -14.25
C SER A 222 13.04 -10.24 -13.70
N GLY A 223 12.34 -11.19 -13.08
CA GLY A 223 11.08 -10.89 -12.40
C GLY A 223 11.26 -9.89 -11.27
N HIS A 224 12.38 -9.93 -10.54
CA HIS A 224 12.69 -8.97 -9.48
C HIS A 224 12.91 -7.55 -10.02
N THR A 225 13.52 -7.41 -11.21
CA THR A 225 13.61 -6.10 -11.89
C THR A 225 12.21 -5.59 -12.24
N LEU A 226 11.36 -6.44 -12.81
CA LEU A 226 9.97 -6.07 -13.13
C LEU A 226 9.17 -5.72 -11.87
N LYS A 227 9.39 -6.44 -10.76
CA LYS A 227 8.76 -6.19 -9.46
C LYS A 227 8.94 -4.73 -9.04
N HIS A 228 10.15 -4.18 -9.18
CA HIS A 228 10.41 -2.80 -8.78
C HIS A 228 9.61 -1.82 -9.64
N LEU A 229 9.53 -2.08 -10.95
CA LEU A 229 8.77 -1.25 -11.88
C LEU A 229 7.26 -1.35 -11.60
N ALA A 230 6.73 -2.55 -11.38
CA ALA A 230 5.32 -2.75 -11.03
C ALA A 230 4.98 -2.12 -9.67
N ALA A 231 5.82 -2.30 -8.65
CA ALA A 231 5.63 -1.68 -7.35
C ALA A 231 5.76 -0.14 -7.41
N ALA A 232 6.59 0.41 -8.30
CA ALA A 232 6.70 1.85 -8.52
C ALA A 232 5.43 2.45 -9.15
N MET A 233 4.58 1.65 -9.80
CA MET A 233 3.28 2.13 -10.29
C MET A 233 2.29 2.43 -9.15
N VAL A 234 2.46 1.82 -7.98
CA VAL A 234 1.61 2.07 -6.80
C VAL A 234 1.56 3.57 -6.45
N PRO A 235 2.69 4.25 -6.15
CA PRO A 235 2.69 5.68 -5.89
C PRO A 235 2.27 6.52 -7.11
N VAL A 236 2.45 6.03 -8.36
CA VAL A 236 1.95 6.75 -9.56
C VAL A 236 0.42 6.83 -9.56
N PHE A 237 -0.26 5.69 -9.40
CA PHE A 237 -1.73 5.68 -9.37
C PHE A 237 -2.26 6.52 -8.21
N LEU A 238 -1.63 6.45 -7.04
CA LEU A 238 -2.04 7.27 -5.91
C LEU A 238 -1.77 8.77 -6.14
N ALA A 239 -0.65 9.16 -6.73
CA ALA A 239 -0.39 10.55 -7.09
C ALA A 239 -1.38 11.09 -8.14
N VAL A 240 -1.72 10.29 -9.15
CA VAL A 240 -2.73 10.67 -10.16
C VAL A 240 -4.11 10.77 -9.52
N MET A 241 -4.47 9.85 -8.62
CA MET A 241 -5.70 9.93 -7.83
C MET A 241 -5.74 11.24 -7.04
N LEU A 242 -4.67 11.57 -6.32
CA LEU A 242 -4.57 12.81 -5.54
C LEU A 242 -4.71 14.07 -6.41
N ALA A 243 -4.13 14.09 -7.60
CA ALA A 243 -4.22 15.22 -8.51
C ALA A 243 -5.63 15.43 -9.10
N LYS A 244 -6.42 14.36 -9.23
CA LYS A 244 -7.74 14.38 -9.90
C LYS A 244 -8.93 14.30 -8.96
N ARG A 245 -8.71 13.88 -7.71
CA ARG A 245 -9.80 13.65 -6.76
C ARG A 245 -10.46 14.97 -6.34
N VAL A 246 -11.76 14.88 -6.10
CA VAL A 246 -12.58 15.94 -5.50
C VAL A 246 -13.42 15.35 -4.39
N VAL A 247 -13.87 16.17 -3.44
CA VAL A 247 -14.78 15.73 -2.38
C VAL A 247 -16.07 15.22 -3.02
N THR A 248 -16.56 14.06 -2.58
CA THR A 248 -17.80 13.49 -3.10
C THR A 248 -18.97 13.93 -2.23
N GLU A 249 -19.99 14.55 -2.84
CA GLU A 249 -21.21 15.01 -2.15
C GLU A 249 -22.11 13.82 -1.76
N GLU A 250 -22.26 12.84 -2.65
CA GLU A 250 -23.00 11.59 -2.40
C GLU A 250 -22.07 10.40 -2.17
N ARG A 251 -22.01 9.94 -0.93
CA ARG A 251 -21.12 8.86 -0.50
C ARG A 251 -21.67 7.48 -0.87
N MET A 252 -21.28 6.97 -2.04
CA MET A 252 -21.58 5.60 -2.50
C MET A 252 -20.34 4.72 -2.58
N SER A 253 -20.43 3.48 -2.10
CA SER A 253 -19.36 2.49 -2.26
C SER A 253 -19.26 1.98 -3.70
N LEU A 254 -18.09 1.46 -4.09
CA LEU A 254 -17.93 0.90 -5.44
C LEU A 254 -18.89 -0.27 -5.67
N LEU A 255 -19.15 -1.08 -4.64
CA LEU A 255 -20.13 -2.17 -4.72
C LEU A 255 -21.55 -1.66 -5.06
N GLN A 256 -21.98 -0.55 -4.46
CA GLN A 256 -23.28 0.07 -4.75
C GLN A 256 -23.32 0.61 -6.19
N VAL A 257 -22.27 1.32 -6.62
CA VAL A 257 -22.14 1.84 -7.98
C VAL A 257 -22.23 0.71 -9.01
N TRP A 258 -21.50 -0.38 -8.79
CA TRP A 258 -21.51 -1.54 -9.68
C TRP A 258 -22.86 -2.26 -9.70
N ARG A 259 -23.52 -2.43 -8.54
CA ARG A 259 -24.87 -3.02 -8.46
C ARG A 259 -25.88 -2.20 -9.25
N ILE A 260 -25.84 -0.86 -9.15
CA ILE A 260 -26.72 0.03 -9.90
C ILE A 260 -26.43 -0.01 -11.40
N SER A 261 -25.14 0.00 -11.78
CA SER A 261 -24.73 -0.11 -13.19
C SER A 261 -25.23 -1.43 -13.80
N TRP A 262 -25.08 -2.55 -13.09
CA TRP A 262 -25.56 -3.84 -13.54
C TRP A 262 -27.09 -3.88 -13.68
N LYS A 263 -27.85 -3.33 -12.72
CA LYS A 263 -29.31 -3.20 -12.82
C LYS A 263 -29.73 -2.39 -14.06
N ARG A 264 -29.04 -1.27 -14.38
CA ARG A 264 -29.32 -0.48 -15.60
C ARG A 264 -29.04 -1.27 -16.88
N VAL A 265 -27.95 -2.02 -16.94
CA VAL A 265 -27.63 -2.89 -18.08
C VAL A 265 -28.69 -3.98 -18.28
N LYS A 266 -29.20 -4.58 -17.21
CA LYS A 266 -30.29 -5.57 -17.26
C LYS A 266 -31.61 -4.95 -17.73
N LYS A 267 -31.99 -3.78 -17.20
CA LYS A 267 -33.19 -3.02 -17.62
C LYS A 267 -33.11 -2.61 -19.11
N GLY A 268 -31.93 -2.22 -19.59
CA GLY A 268 -31.67 -1.94 -21.02
C GLY A 268 -31.70 -3.16 -21.94
N LYS A 269 -31.60 -4.38 -21.38
CA LYS A 269 -31.76 -5.66 -22.09
C LYS A 269 -33.16 -6.27 -21.95
N GLY A 270 -34.12 -5.54 -21.38
CA GLY A 270 -35.53 -5.98 -21.32
C GLY A 270 -35.88 -6.95 -20.19
N GLU A 271 -35.01 -7.13 -19.18
CA GLU A 271 -35.40 -7.84 -17.95
C GLU A 271 -36.17 -6.89 -17.01
N GLU A 272 -37.35 -7.29 -16.52
CA GLU A 272 -38.05 -6.57 -15.46
C GLU A 272 -37.19 -6.60 -14.18
N VAL A 273 -36.76 -5.43 -13.70
CA VAL A 273 -35.97 -5.30 -12.46
C VAL A 273 -36.77 -4.48 -11.46
N GLU A 274 -37.11 -5.10 -10.32
CA GLU A 274 -37.74 -4.42 -9.18
C GLU A 274 -36.85 -3.28 -8.64
N GLU A 275 -37.47 -2.11 -8.48
CA GLU A 275 -36.85 -0.89 -7.94
C GLU A 275 -36.72 -0.98 -6.42
N GLU A 276 -35.61 -1.54 -5.93
CA GLU A 276 -35.16 -1.25 -4.56
C GLU A 276 -34.50 0.13 -4.53
N GLU A 277 -35.17 1.11 -3.91
CA GLU A 277 -34.57 2.38 -3.50
C GLU A 277 -33.43 2.10 -2.51
N VAL A 278 -32.18 2.22 -2.97
CA VAL A 278 -31.02 2.19 -2.07
C VAL A 278 -30.93 3.57 -1.40
N SER A 279 -31.72 3.79 -0.35
CA SER A 279 -31.50 4.94 0.53
C SER A 279 -30.21 4.71 1.34
N CYS A 280 -29.30 5.68 1.32
CA CYS A 280 -28.12 5.66 2.18
C CYS A 280 -27.90 7.04 2.79
N SER A 281 -28.29 7.16 4.05
CA SER A 281 -27.87 8.25 4.93
C SER A 281 -26.46 7.93 5.44
N TYR A 282 -25.46 8.64 4.91
CA TYR A 282 -24.18 8.79 5.59
C TYR A 282 -23.94 10.29 5.78
N SER A 283 -23.66 10.66 7.03
CA SER A 283 -23.49 12.03 7.49
C SER A 283 -22.65 12.88 6.54
N THR A 284 -23.22 14.00 6.11
CA THR A 284 -22.52 15.12 5.50
C THR A 284 -21.32 15.51 6.39
N LEU A 285 -20.19 15.84 5.76
CA LEU A 285 -19.07 16.44 6.49
C LEU A 285 -19.58 17.71 7.21
N PRO A 286 -19.07 18.03 8.40
CA PRO A 286 -19.27 19.37 8.94
C PRO A 286 -18.69 20.35 7.93
N VAL A 287 -19.56 21.19 7.39
CA VAL A 287 -19.14 22.39 6.66
C VAL A 287 -18.51 23.28 7.72
N GLU A 288 -17.17 23.41 7.70
CA GLU A 288 -16.52 24.46 8.48
C GLU A 288 -16.95 25.80 7.86
N ASN A 289 -17.71 26.57 8.63
CA ASN A 289 -17.93 28.00 8.41
C ASN A 289 -16.67 28.79 8.77
#